data_AF-A0A349D7U0-F1
#
_entry.id   AF-A0A349D7U0-F1
#
_cell.length_a   1.000
_cell.length_b   1.000
_cell.length_c   1.000
_cell.angle_alpha   90.00
_cell.angle_beta   90.00
_cell.angle_gamma   90.00
#
_symmetry.space_group_name_H-M   'P 1'
#
loop_
_entity.id
_entity.type
_entity.pdbx_description
1 polymer ?
#
loop_
_entity_poly.entity_id
_entity_poly.type
_entity_poly.pdbx_seq_one_letter_code
_entity_poly.pdbx_strand_id
1 'polypeptide(L)'
;MSVLLIIVHLGFKLTGSEGNYFNTMSYLPYFALGSLSAIAFRTELLHSHSKTIFWLGTIGTVTGLLLLPFLNQSSSFLFLEQLIWACLFSMLLFGLCMRKESDSIVSKALRHLGQISYGLYCLHAFALLAVFQLWTYLQLGETTLAVFVIRPLMALALSVLLAEMSYRIIEQPFLNLKRKLN
;
A
#
# COMPACT_ATOMS: atom_id res chain seq x y z
N MET A 1 5.61 -15.90 -16.33
CA MET A 1 6.53 -14.92 -15.72
C MET A 1 6.22 -14.67 -14.24
N SER A 2 4.96 -14.41 -13.85
CA SER A 2 4.59 -14.09 -12.46
C SER A 2 4.89 -15.20 -11.43
N VAL A 3 4.71 -16.47 -11.80
CA VAL A 3 5.07 -17.64 -10.95
C VAL A 3 6.59 -17.75 -10.77
N LEU A 4 7.37 -17.40 -11.79
CA LEU A 4 8.84 -17.40 -11.75
C LEU A 4 9.36 -16.38 -10.72
N LEU A 5 8.71 -15.21 -10.62
CA LEU A 5 9.09 -14.16 -9.66
C LEU A 5 8.89 -14.60 -8.21
N ILE A 6 7.83 -15.38 -7.93
CA ILE A 6 7.57 -15.94 -6.60
C ILE A 6 8.64 -16.99 -6.26
N ILE A 7 9.04 -17.82 -7.23
CA ILE A 7 10.09 -18.84 -7.06
C ILE A 7 11.47 -18.19 -6.84
N VAL A 8 11.80 -17.13 -7.58
CA VAL A 8 13.07 -16.38 -7.43
C VAL A 8 13.15 -15.72 -6.06
N HIS A 9 12.04 -15.12 -5.58
CA HIS A 9 11.99 -14.55 -4.25
C HIS A 9 12.16 -15.60 -3.14
N LEU A 10 11.61 -16.81 -3.32
CA LEU A 10 11.79 -17.95 -2.43
C LEU A 10 13.28 -18.39 -2.36
N GLY A 11 13.97 -18.46 -3.50
CA GLY A 11 15.38 -18.83 -3.56
C GLY A 11 16.33 -17.81 -2.92
N PHE A 12 16.01 -16.53 -3.01
CA PHE A 12 16.84 -15.45 -2.45
C PHE A 12 16.75 -15.35 -0.93
N LYS A 13 15.66 -15.86 -0.33
CA LYS A 13 15.48 -15.84 1.13
C LYS A 13 16.06 -17.09 1.81
N LEU A 14 16.08 -18.24 1.11
CA LEU A 14 16.75 -19.47 1.57
C LEU A 14 18.28 -19.33 1.64
N THR A 15 18.85 -18.35 0.97
CA THR A 15 20.30 -18.07 0.95
C THR A 15 20.77 -17.13 2.06
N GLY A 16 19.91 -16.79 3.04
CA GLY A 16 20.35 -16.43 4.39
C GLY A 16 21.13 -15.13 4.58
N SER A 17 20.86 -14.06 3.82
CA SER A 17 21.43 -12.74 4.09
C SER A 17 20.47 -11.88 4.91
N GLU A 18 20.84 -11.60 6.16
CA GLU A 18 20.08 -10.81 7.15
C GLU A 18 19.92 -9.32 6.79
N GLY A 19 20.41 -8.86 5.64
CA GLY A 19 20.29 -7.48 5.16
C GLY A 19 19.19 -7.23 4.10
N ASN A 20 18.39 -8.22 3.75
CA ASN A 20 17.61 -8.22 2.50
C ASN A 20 16.23 -7.51 2.51
N TYR A 21 15.84 -6.80 3.58
CA TYR A 21 14.52 -6.16 3.67
C TYR A 21 14.31 -4.99 2.68
N PHE A 22 15.40 -4.36 2.21
CA PHE A 22 15.34 -3.21 1.29
C PHE A 22 15.57 -3.57 -0.17
N ASN A 23 15.71 -4.85 -0.51
CA ASN A 23 15.93 -5.25 -1.88
C ASN A 23 14.63 -5.28 -2.66
N THR A 24 14.64 -4.76 -3.89
CA THR A 24 13.50 -4.80 -4.83
C THR A 24 12.91 -6.21 -4.97
N MET A 25 13.77 -7.23 -4.86
CA MET A 25 13.38 -8.64 -4.90
C MET A 25 12.39 -9.04 -3.82
N SER A 26 12.42 -8.37 -2.66
CA SER A 26 11.49 -8.60 -1.54
C SER A 26 10.07 -8.11 -1.81
N TYR A 27 9.91 -7.21 -2.78
CA TYR A 27 8.61 -6.63 -3.13
C TYR A 27 8.01 -7.21 -4.42
N LEU A 28 8.76 -8.04 -5.15
CA LEU A 28 8.28 -8.69 -6.38
C LEU A 28 6.99 -9.52 -6.22
N PRO A 29 6.73 -10.22 -5.09
CA PRO A 29 5.49 -10.98 -4.93
C PRO A 29 4.23 -10.12 -4.99
N TYR A 30 4.26 -8.87 -4.50
CA TYR A 30 3.12 -7.95 -4.58
C TYR A 30 2.77 -7.65 -6.04
N PHE A 31 3.77 -7.37 -6.87
CA PHE A 31 3.59 -7.15 -8.31
C PHE A 31 3.13 -8.42 -9.03
N ALA A 32 3.67 -9.58 -8.66
CA ALA A 32 3.26 -10.87 -9.23
C ALA A 32 1.78 -11.15 -8.96
N LEU A 33 1.33 -11.01 -7.71
CA LEU A 33 -0.07 -11.24 -7.34
C LEU A 33 -1.03 -10.21 -7.95
N GLY A 34 -0.61 -8.96 -8.11
CA GLY A 34 -1.36 -7.93 -8.84
C GLY A 34 -1.47 -8.23 -10.35
N SER A 35 -0.40 -8.75 -10.97
CA SER A 35 -0.43 -9.16 -12.38
C SER A 35 -1.37 -10.36 -12.61
N LEU A 36 -1.38 -11.32 -11.66
CA LEU A 36 -2.26 -12.50 -11.74
C LEU A 36 -3.73 -12.10 -11.60
N SER A 37 -4.07 -11.20 -10.68
CA SER A 37 -5.43 -10.68 -10.56
C SER A 37 -5.86 -9.90 -11.80
N ALA A 38 -4.97 -9.14 -12.43
CA ALA A 38 -5.25 -8.47 -13.70
C ALA A 38 -5.50 -9.45 -14.87
N ILE A 39 -4.77 -10.58 -14.93
CA ILE A 39 -5.04 -11.63 -15.92
C ILE A 39 -6.39 -12.30 -15.65
N ALA A 40 -6.67 -12.66 -14.39
CA ALA A 40 -7.95 -13.25 -13.99
C ALA A 40 -9.15 -12.32 -14.27
N PHE A 41 -8.91 -11.01 -14.24
CA PHE A 41 -9.89 -10.00 -14.63
C PHE A 41 -10.15 -10.03 -16.14
N ARG A 42 -9.11 -10.18 -16.96
CA ARG A 42 -9.26 -10.22 -18.43
C ARG A 42 -9.85 -11.52 -18.95
N THR A 43 -9.60 -12.65 -18.30
CA THR A 43 -10.06 -13.97 -18.75
C THR A 43 -11.45 -14.34 -18.24
N GLU A 44 -12.11 -13.44 -17.51
CA GLU A 44 -13.41 -13.61 -16.87
C GLU A 44 -13.55 -14.80 -15.89
N LEU A 45 -12.47 -15.54 -15.65
CA LEU A 45 -12.45 -16.84 -14.98
C LEU A 45 -13.07 -16.83 -13.57
N LEU A 46 -12.95 -15.70 -12.87
CA LEU A 46 -13.43 -15.51 -11.49
C LEU A 46 -14.59 -14.51 -11.35
N HIS A 47 -15.22 -14.08 -12.45
CA HIS A 47 -16.28 -13.07 -12.40
C HIS A 47 -17.48 -13.53 -11.56
N SER A 48 -17.90 -14.79 -11.73
CA SER A 48 -19.04 -15.37 -11.00
C SER A 48 -18.83 -15.41 -9.48
N HIS A 49 -17.57 -15.40 -9.01
CA HIS A 49 -17.20 -15.52 -7.60
C HIS A 49 -16.68 -14.20 -7.00
N SER A 50 -16.74 -13.10 -7.76
CA SER A 50 -16.18 -11.79 -7.37
C SER A 50 -16.67 -11.27 -6.02
N LYS A 51 -17.97 -11.44 -5.70
CA LYS A 51 -18.52 -11.06 -4.39
C LYS A 51 -17.92 -11.88 -3.23
N THR A 52 -17.81 -13.18 -3.41
CA THR A 52 -17.22 -14.08 -2.40
C THR A 52 -15.75 -13.77 -2.19
N ILE A 53 -15.00 -13.54 -3.28
CA ILE A 53 -13.58 -13.16 -3.23
C ILE A 53 -13.40 -11.83 -2.49
N PHE A 54 -14.25 -10.84 -2.77
CA PHE A 54 -14.24 -9.57 -2.03
C PHE A 54 -14.46 -9.79 -0.54
N TRP A 55 -15.52 -10.49 -0.15
CA TRP A 55 -15.83 -10.70 1.27
C TRP A 55 -14.75 -11.50 1.99
N LEU A 56 -14.24 -12.57 1.38
CA LEU A 56 -13.10 -13.33 1.92
C LEU A 56 -11.86 -12.45 2.10
N GLY A 57 -11.53 -11.62 1.11
CA GLY A 57 -10.43 -10.65 1.22
C GLY A 57 -10.66 -9.65 2.35
N THR A 58 -11.85 -9.07 2.48
CA THR A 58 -12.17 -8.13 3.56
C THR A 58 -12.14 -8.77 4.95
N ILE A 59 -12.72 -9.96 5.11
CA ILE A 59 -12.72 -10.68 6.38
C ILE A 59 -11.29 -11.04 6.75
N GLY A 60 -10.52 -11.62 5.80
CA GLY A 60 -9.12 -12.00 6.04
C GLY A 60 -8.22 -10.80 6.36
N THR A 61 -8.40 -9.66 5.70
CA THR A 61 -7.64 -8.43 6.02
C THR A 61 -8.00 -7.91 7.41
N VAL A 62 -9.28 -7.83 7.75
CA VAL A 62 -9.73 -7.35 9.08
C VAL A 62 -9.26 -8.30 10.19
N THR A 63 -9.42 -9.61 10.02
CA THR A 63 -8.94 -10.60 11.00
C THR A 63 -7.43 -10.56 11.15
N GLY A 64 -6.69 -10.46 10.04
CA GLY A 64 -5.25 -10.26 10.06
C GLY A 64 -4.85 -9.04 10.88
N LEU A 65 -5.49 -7.89 10.65
CA LEU A 65 -5.18 -6.64 11.34
C LEU A 65 -5.45 -6.72 12.85
N LEU A 66 -6.53 -7.40 13.24
CA LEU A 66 -6.86 -7.61 14.66
C LEU A 66 -5.90 -8.58 15.35
N LEU A 67 -5.34 -9.55 14.62
CA LEU A 67 -4.41 -10.52 15.15
C LEU A 67 -2.96 -9.99 15.19
N LEU A 68 -2.60 -8.98 14.40
CA LEU A 68 -1.25 -8.41 14.34
C LEU A 68 -0.60 -8.13 15.71
N PRO A 69 -1.29 -7.54 16.72
CA PRO A 69 -0.69 -7.28 18.03
C PRO A 69 -0.36 -8.55 18.84
N PHE A 70 -0.98 -9.68 18.50
CA PHE A 70 -0.85 -10.96 19.19
C PHE A 70 0.09 -11.93 18.49
N LEU A 71 0.46 -11.65 17.24
CA LEU A 71 1.40 -12.46 16.49
C LEU A 71 2.83 -12.13 16.94
N ASN A 72 3.54 -13.14 17.44
CA ASN A 72 4.95 -13.02 17.80
C ASN A 72 5.76 -12.73 16.53
N GLN A 73 6.47 -11.59 16.49
CA GLN A 73 7.24 -11.11 15.33
C GLN A 73 8.56 -11.89 15.13
N SER A 74 8.48 -13.22 15.13
CA SER A 74 9.61 -14.08 14.84
C SER A 74 10.07 -13.87 13.39
N SER A 75 11.34 -13.50 13.20
CA SER A 75 11.94 -13.12 11.90
C SER A 75 11.73 -14.15 10.79
N SER A 76 11.62 -15.43 11.15
CA SER A 76 11.44 -16.55 10.21
C SER A 76 10.08 -16.56 9.49
N PHE A 77 9.04 -15.93 10.06
CA PHE A 77 7.67 -15.96 9.48
C PHE A 77 7.31 -14.72 8.64
N LEU A 78 8.18 -13.72 8.60
CA LEU A 78 7.96 -12.45 7.87
C LEU A 78 7.68 -12.65 6.37
N PHE A 79 8.18 -13.73 5.76
CA PHE A 79 7.90 -14.03 4.35
C PHE A 79 6.45 -14.45 4.11
N LEU A 80 6.00 -15.42 4.91
CA LEU A 80 4.68 -16.02 4.75
C LEU A 80 3.61 -14.96 5.05
N GLU A 81 3.88 -14.13 6.06
CA GLU A 81 3.06 -12.97 6.39
C GLU A 81 2.91 -12.01 5.19
N GLN A 82 4.02 -11.62 4.54
CA GLN A 82 3.98 -10.73 3.36
C GLN A 82 3.18 -11.32 2.20
N LEU A 83 3.31 -12.63 1.93
CA LEU A 83 2.52 -13.31 0.91
C LEU A 83 1.03 -13.38 1.27
N ILE A 84 0.70 -13.63 2.53
CA ILE A 84 -0.67 -13.64 3.02
C ILE A 84 -1.29 -12.25 2.81
N TRP A 85 -0.60 -11.19 3.24
CA TRP A 85 -1.07 -9.82 3.02
C TRP A 85 -1.23 -9.49 1.54
N ALA A 86 -0.24 -9.82 0.71
CA ALA A 86 -0.30 -9.59 -0.72
C ALA A 86 -1.51 -10.30 -1.37
N CYS A 87 -1.79 -11.54 -0.95
CA CYS A 87 -2.92 -12.31 -1.45
C CYS A 87 -4.25 -11.69 -1.01
N LEU A 88 -4.38 -11.35 0.26
CA LEU A 88 -5.58 -10.73 0.83
C LEU A 88 -5.91 -9.39 0.17
N PHE A 89 -4.92 -8.51 -0.01
CA PHE A 89 -5.11 -7.23 -0.70
C PHE A 89 -5.40 -7.43 -2.19
N SER A 90 -4.77 -8.40 -2.86
CA SER A 90 -5.07 -8.72 -4.26
C SER A 90 -6.51 -9.21 -4.44
N MET A 91 -7.01 -10.06 -3.53
CA MET A 91 -8.41 -10.50 -3.51
C MET A 91 -9.38 -9.34 -3.28
N LEU A 92 -9.06 -8.45 -2.33
CA LEU A 92 -9.87 -7.27 -2.02
C LEU A 92 -9.96 -6.35 -3.25
N LEU A 93 -8.83 -6.02 -3.88
CA LEU A 93 -8.78 -5.17 -5.06
C LEU A 93 -9.48 -5.82 -6.27
N PHE A 94 -9.25 -7.11 -6.51
CA PHE A 94 -9.94 -7.86 -7.56
C PHE A 94 -11.46 -7.81 -7.38
N GLY A 95 -11.94 -8.10 -6.17
CA GLY A 95 -13.35 -8.05 -5.83
C GLY A 95 -13.96 -6.66 -5.96
N LEU A 96 -13.24 -5.60 -5.56
CA LEU A 96 -13.68 -4.22 -5.72
C LEU A 96 -13.80 -3.80 -7.19
N CYS A 97 -12.83 -4.17 -8.03
CA CYS A 97 -12.84 -3.79 -9.45
C CYS A 97 -13.97 -4.47 -10.24
N MET A 98 -14.46 -5.62 -9.78
CA MET A 98 -15.48 -6.42 -10.48
C MET A 98 -16.92 -6.08 -10.06
N ARG A 99 -17.11 -5.40 -8.93
CA ARG A 99 -18.45 -5.01 -8.49
C ARG A 99 -18.94 -3.81 -9.30
N LYS A 100 -20.14 -3.93 -9.88
CA LYS A 100 -20.85 -2.78 -10.49
C LYS A 100 -21.05 -1.61 -9.51
N GLU A 101 -21.12 -1.91 -8.21
CA GLU A 101 -21.23 -0.93 -7.14
C GLU A 101 -19.89 -0.29 -6.75
N SER A 102 -18.79 -0.60 -7.43
CA SER A 102 -17.46 -0.06 -7.11
C SER A 102 -17.47 1.46 -7.06
N ASP A 103 -18.18 2.13 -7.99
CA ASP A 103 -18.33 3.59 -8.00
C ASP A 103 -19.12 4.12 -6.79
N SER A 104 -19.99 3.33 -6.18
CA SER A 104 -20.71 3.70 -4.95
C SER A 104 -19.85 3.48 -3.70
N ILE A 105 -18.90 2.54 -3.73
CA ILE A 105 -17.99 2.23 -2.62
C ILE A 105 -16.81 3.21 -2.63
N VAL A 106 -16.31 3.57 -3.81
CA VAL A 106 -15.17 4.46 -3.98
C VAL A 106 -15.66 5.91 -4.07
N SER A 107 -15.62 6.59 -2.92
CA SER A 107 -15.94 8.01 -2.84
C SER A 107 -14.98 8.87 -3.68
N LYS A 108 -15.41 10.09 -4.04
CA LYS A 108 -14.54 11.07 -4.72
C LYS A 108 -13.25 11.34 -3.95
N ALA A 109 -13.35 11.41 -2.62
CA ALA A 109 -12.19 11.60 -1.74
C ALA A 109 -11.22 10.42 -1.82
N LEU A 110 -11.73 9.17 -1.81
CA LEU A 110 -10.88 7.99 -1.92
C LEU A 110 -10.20 7.89 -3.30
N ARG A 111 -10.92 8.25 -4.37
CA ARG A 111 -10.37 8.33 -5.73
C ARG A 111 -9.24 9.35 -5.82
N HIS A 112 -9.44 10.52 -5.21
CA HIS A 112 -8.43 11.58 -5.16
C HIS A 112 -7.21 11.18 -4.31
N LEU A 113 -7.43 10.58 -3.13
CA LEU A 113 -6.35 10.02 -2.31
C LEU A 113 -5.53 8.96 -3.08
N GLY A 114 -6.21 8.14 -3.89
CA GLY A 114 -5.55 7.20 -4.80
C GLY A 114 -4.66 7.90 -5.84
N GLN A 115 -5.08 9.03 -6.40
CA GLN A 115 -4.29 9.81 -7.36
C GLN A 115 -3.01 10.36 -6.73
N ILE A 116 -3.09 10.90 -5.51
CA ILE A 116 -1.91 11.47 -4.82
C ILE A 116 -1.11 10.44 -4.02
N SER A 117 -1.53 9.17 -4.01
CA SER A 117 -0.94 8.11 -3.18
C SER A 117 0.55 7.89 -3.44
N TYR A 118 1.00 8.07 -4.68
CA TYR A 118 2.41 7.99 -5.04
C TYR A 118 3.22 9.11 -4.36
N GLY A 119 2.73 10.36 -4.44
CA GLY A 119 3.32 11.50 -3.75
C GLY A 119 3.35 11.31 -2.23
N LEU A 120 2.26 10.78 -1.66
CA LEU A 120 2.19 10.43 -0.23
C LEU A 120 3.29 9.42 0.15
N TYR A 121 3.44 8.34 -0.62
CA TYR A 121 4.47 7.34 -0.38
C TYR A 121 5.89 7.93 -0.45
N CYS A 122 6.18 8.80 -1.41
CA CYS A 122 7.52 9.37 -1.55
C CYS A 122 7.83 10.47 -0.51
N LEU A 123 6.85 11.29 -0.14
CA LEU A 123 7.09 12.53 0.62
C LEU A 123 6.73 12.44 2.11
N HIS A 124 6.01 11.40 2.56
CA HIS A 124 5.61 11.28 3.97
C HIS A 124 6.81 11.26 4.94
N ALA A 125 7.93 10.62 4.57
CA ALA A 125 9.13 10.58 5.40
C ALA A 125 9.72 11.99 5.62
N PHE A 126 9.70 12.83 4.57
CA PHE A 126 10.11 14.23 4.68
C PHE A 126 9.16 15.01 5.60
N ALA A 127 7.85 14.83 5.44
CA ALA A 127 6.86 15.47 6.30
C ALA A 127 7.01 15.07 7.78
N LEU A 128 7.23 13.78 8.06
CA LEU A 128 7.49 13.28 9.41
C LEU A 128 8.73 13.91 10.03
N LEU A 129 9.83 13.99 9.27
CA LEU A 129 11.07 14.61 9.74
C LEU A 129 10.90 16.10 10.00
N ALA A 130 10.24 16.82 9.07
CA ALA A 130 9.98 18.25 9.20
C ALA A 130 9.13 18.56 10.44
N VAL A 131 8.03 17.82 10.65
CA VAL A 131 7.19 17.97 11.84
C VAL A 131 7.97 17.65 13.12
N PHE A 132 8.81 16.61 13.10
CA PHE A 132 9.65 16.29 14.25
C PHE A 132 10.65 17.39 14.59
N GLN A 133 11.37 17.90 13.58
CA GLN A 133 12.34 18.97 13.79
C GLN A 133 11.67 20.25 14.29
N LEU A 134 10.50 20.61 13.72
CA LEU A 134 9.72 21.75 14.16
C LEU A 134 9.25 21.59 15.61
N TRP A 135 8.79 20.40 15.98
CA TRP A 135 8.35 20.07 17.34
C TRP A 135 9.46 20.30 18.37
N THR A 136 10.65 19.78 18.07
CA THR A 136 11.85 19.94 18.90
C THR A 136 12.32 21.39 18.95
N TYR A 137 12.33 22.10 17.82
CA TYR A 137 12.74 23.50 17.74
C TYR A 137 11.86 24.44 18.58
N LEU A 138 10.54 24.21 18.52
CA LEU A 138 9.56 24.98 19.29
C LEU A 138 9.45 24.52 20.76
N GLN A 139 10.23 23.50 21.16
CA GLN A 139 10.21 22.91 22.51
C GLN A 139 8.79 22.54 22.96
N LEU A 140 7.99 22.02 22.04
CA LEU A 140 6.62 21.61 22.33
C LEU A 140 6.65 20.40 23.29
N GLY A 141 5.84 20.45 24.35
CA GLY A 141 5.85 19.43 25.39
C GLY A 141 5.45 18.03 24.90
N GLU A 142 6.10 17.01 25.43
CA GLU A 142 5.90 15.59 25.09
C GLU A 142 4.74 14.96 25.89
N THR A 143 3.56 15.57 25.83
CA THR A 143 2.37 14.95 26.43
C THR A 143 1.92 13.73 25.62
N THR A 144 1.25 12.76 26.26
CA THR A 144 0.70 11.58 25.55
C THR A 144 -0.19 11.97 24.38
N LEU A 145 -1.03 13.00 24.56
CA LEU A 145 -1.89 13.51 23.50
C LEU A 145 -1.07 14.12 22.34
N ALA A 146 -0.02 14.88 22.67
CA ALA A 146 0.88 15.44 21.67
C ALA A 146 1.56 14.36 20.81
N VAL A 147 2.15 13.36 21.46
CA VAL A 147 2.94 12.32 20.80
C VAL A 147 2.08 11.39 19.94
N PHE A 148 0.92 10.97 20.45
CA PHE A 148 0.10 9.95 19.78
C PHE A 148 -0.98 10.52 18.86
N VAL A 149 -1.36 11.80 19.02
CA VAL A 149 -2.49 12.37 18.26
C VAL A 149 -2.04 13.59 17.46
N ILE A 150 -1.58 14.65 18.14
CA ILE A 150 -1.30 15.93 17.45
C ILE A 150 -0.17 15.77 16.44
N ARG A 151 0.96 15.22 16.86
CA ARG A 151 2.16 15.12 16.01
C ARG A 151 1.92 14.22 14.78
N PRO A 152 1.30 13.02 14.89
CA PRO A 152 0.94 12.22 13.71
C PRO A 152 -0.08 12.91 12.80
N LEU A 153 -1.08 13.61 13.35
CA LEU A 153 -2.05 14.36 12.54
C LEU A 153 -1.39 15.50 11.78
N MET A 154 -0.48 16.24 12.40
CA MET A 154 0.31 17.27 11.72
C MET A 154 1.18 16.67 10.61
N ALA A 155 1.85 15.54 10.87
CA ALA A 155 2.65 14.86 9.86
C ALA A 155 1.80 14.34 8.69
N LEU A 156 0.62 13.78 8.96
CA LEU A 156 -0.31 13.33 7.94
C LEU A 156 -0.81 14.52 7.11
N ALA A 157 -1.23 15.61 7.75
CA ALA A 157 -1.69 16.82 7.08
C ALA A 157 -0.60 17.39 6.16
N LEU A 158 0.63 17.50 6.66
CA LEU A 158 1.77 17.97 5.86
C LEU A 158 2.08 17.00 4.72
N SER A 159 2.00 15.69 4.95
CA SER A 159 2.20 14.67 3.90
C SER A 159 1.19 14.81 2.77
N VAL A 160 -0.09 14.96 3.09
CA VAL A 160 -1.18 15.16 2.12
C VAL A 160 -0.98 16.45 1.35
N LEU A 161 -0.63 17.55 2.02
CA LEU A 161 -0.37 18.83 1.37
C LEU A 161 0.80 18.75 0.39
N LEU A 162 1.92 18.15 0.80
CA LEU A 162 3.09 17.98 -0.07
C LEU A 162 2.78 17.06 -1.25
N ALA A 163 2.04 15.97 -1.02
CA ALA A 163 1.60 15.07 -2.07
C ALA A 163 0.69 15.77 -3.09
N GLU A 164 -0.26 16.59 -2.63
CA GLU A 164 -1.15 17.38 -3.48
C GLU A 164 -0.39 18.40 -4.32
N MET A 165 0.58 19.09 -3.71
CA MET A 165 1.46 20.02 -4.42
C MET A 165 2.29 19.30 -5.48
N SER A 166 2.89 18.16 -5.12
CA SER A 166 3.67 17.33 -6.05
C SER A 166 2.80 16.85 -7.22
N TYR A 167 1.58 16.40 -6.94
CA TYR A 167 0.64 15.95 -7.96
C TYR A 167 0.33 17.05 -8.97
N ARG A 168 0.03 18.27 -8.52
CA ARG A 168 -0.35 19.39 -9.39
C ARG A 168 0.82 19.98 -10.17
N ILE A 169 1.99 20.09 -9.54
CA ILE A 169 3.15 20.81 -10.10
C ILE A 169 4.01 19.88 -10.95
N ILE A 170 4.12 18.61 -10.58
CA ILE A 170 5.04 17.66 -11.21
C ILE A 170 4.23 16.64 -12.00
N GLU A 171 3.41 15.84 -11.32
CA GLU A 171 2.77 14.66 -11.92
C GLU A 171 1.79 15.03 -13.04
N GLN A 172 0.91 16.00 -12.80
CA GLN A 172 -0.14 16.40 -13.73
C GLN A 172 0.43 16.96 -15.05
N PRO A 173 1.47 17.82 -15.07
CA PRO A 173 2.16 18.20 -16.30
C PRO A 173 2.73 17.03 -17.10
N PHE A 174 3.41 16.08 -16.46
CA PHE A 174 3.96 14.91 -17.15
C PHE A 174 2.87 14.00 -17.73
N LEU A 175 1.77 13.78 -16.99
CA LEU A 175 0.62 13.02 -17.48
C LEU A 175 -0.04 13.70 -18.69
N ASN A 176 -0.16 15.03 -18.66
CA ASN A 176 -0.69 15.79 -19.78
C ASN A 176 0.22 15.76 -21.01
N LEU A 177 1.54 15.79 -20.82
CA LEU A 177 2.49 15.65 -21.92
C LEU A 177 2.38 14.27 -22.58
N LYS A 178 2.32 13.20 -21.77
CA LYS A 178 2.12 11.83 -22.26
C LYS A 178 0.84 11.71 -23.10
N ARG A 179 -0.27 12.29 -22.65
CA ARG A 179 -1.55 12.25 -23.38
C ARG A 179 -1.52 12.99 -24.71
N LYS A 180 -0.65 13.99 -24.88
CA LYS A 180 -0.47 14.70 -26.15
C LYS A 180 0.43 13.95 -27.14
N LEU A 181 1.26 13.03 -26.65
CA LEU A 181 2.23 12.26 -27.44
C LEU A 181 1.69 10.90 -27.91
N ASN A 182 0.55 10.45 -27.35
CA ASN A 182 -0.23 9.29 -27.80
C ASN A 182 -1.35 9.73 -28.73
#